data_AF-A0A7S0HCQ7-F1
#
_entry.id   AF-A0A7S0HCQ7-F1
#
_cell.length_a   1.000
_cell.length_b   1.000
_cell.length_c   1.000
_cell.angle_alpha   90.00
_cell.angle_beta   90.00
_cell.angle_gamma   90.00
#
_symmetry.space_group_name_H-M   'P 1'
#
loop_
_entity.id
_entity.type
_entity.pdbx_description
1 polymer ?
#
loop_
_entity_poly.entity_id
_entity_poly.type
_entity_poly.pdbx_seq_one_letter_code
_entity_poly.pdbx_strand_id
1 'polypeptide(L)'
;LRSRIGAGVCCARRPSRPKLAMQRSGSLLRRLASRPSALPVLAHRRCSSGLTDQRELDLLRQVSRLETRVGELQAQLPDRVPPAKITNWDDLAFAIVPTNGHVRYTWSQKTEEWNGGQFIQDPYVNMHIHAGVLHYGMTLFEGCKAFRCKDGKIRVCNLPANSLRMNTGANRLVMPEVPKSMFLEAV
;
A
#
# COMPACT_ATOMS: atom_id res chain seq x y z
N LEU A 1 -7.03 -40.33 -24.20
CA LEU A 1 -7.40 -41.47 -23.32
C LEU A 1 -6.36 -41.60 -22.20
N ARG A 2 -6.84 -41.91 -20.97
CA ARG A 2 -6.13 -42.03 -19.67
C ARG A 2 -5.85 -40.67 -18.99
N SER A 3 -6.82 -40.07 -18.28
CA SER A 3 -7.40 -40.43 -16.97
C SER A 3 -6.41 -40.34 -15.80
N ARG A 4 -6.64 -39.35 -14.92
CA ARG A 4 -6.74 -39.53 -13.45
C ARG A 4 -7.23 -38.23 -12.83
N ILE A 5 -8.52 -38.26 -12.50
CA ILE A 5 -9.24 -37.34 -11.63
C ILE A 5 -9.05 -37.85 -10.20
N GLY A 6 -8.84 -36.95 -9.24
CA GLY A 6 -9.17 -37.20 -7.83
C GLY A 6 -8.05 -36.98 -6.83
N ALA A 7 -8.12 -35.85 -6.11
CA ALA A 7 -7.78 -35.79 -4.69
C ALA A 7 -8.56 -34.62 -4.07
N GLY A 8 -9.60 -34.97 -3.31
CA GLY A 8 -10.44 -34.02 -2.61
C GLY A 8 -9.68 -33.34 -1.48
N VAL A 9 -9.80 -32.02 -1.39
CA VAL A 9 -9.37 -31.27 -0.21
C VAL A 9 -10.55 -31.24 0.76
N CYS A 10 -10.40 -32.04 1.81
CA CYS A 10 -11.31 -32.13 2.94
C CYS A 10 -11.39 -30.76 3.65
N CYS A 11 -12.58 -30.20 3.71
CA CYS A 11 -12.88 -28.91 4.33
C CYS A 11 -12.92 -29.08 5.86
N ALA A 12 -11.80 -28.83 6.55
CA ALA A 12 -11.75 -28.85 8.01
C ALA A 12 -12.47 -27.61 8.58
N ARG A 13 -13.64 -27.84 9.20
CA ARG A 13 -14.43 -26.83 9.93
C ARG A 13 -13.62 -26.30 11.13
N ARG A 14 -13.40 -24.98 11.19
CA ARG A 14 -12.86 -24.31 12.38
C ARG A 14 -13.91 -24.24 13.50
N PRO A 15 -13.58 -24.55 14.76
CA PRO A 15 -14.47 -24.28 15.89
C PRO A 15 -14.57 -22.77 16.16
N SER A 16 -15.77 -22.31 16.47
CA SER A 16 -16.15 -20.93 16.78
C SER A 16 -15.63 -20.50 18.16
N ARG A 17 -15.09 -19.28 18.26
CA ARG A 17 -14.75 -18.63 19.55
C ARG A 17 -16.02 -18.04 20.18
N PRO A 18 -16.20 -18.11 21.51
CA PRO A 18 -17.31 -17.45 22.18
C PRO A 18 -17.08 -15.93 22.25
N LYS A 19 -18.15 -15.17 22.03
CA LYS A 19 -18.21 -13.70 22.11
C LYS A 19 -18.28 -13.29 23.59
N LEU A 20 -17.33 -12.48 24.08
CA LEU A 20 -17.51 -11.76 25.34
C LEU A 20 -18.37 -10.51 25.08
N ALA A 21 -19.50 -10.41 25.78
CA ALA A 21 -20.37 -9.25 25.79
C ALA A 21 -19.82 -8.19 26.76
N MET A 22 -19.57 -6.97 26.25
CA MET A 22 -19.23 -5.80 27.06
C MET A 22 -20.51 -4.99 27.27
N GLN A 23 -21.03 -5.01 28.50
CA GLN A 23 -22.19 -4.21 28.90
C GLN A 23 -21.84 -2.72 28.88
N ARG A 24 -22.72 -1.94 28.25
CA ARG A 24 -22.72 -0.48 28.27
C ARG A 24 -23.54 0.00 29.47
N SER A 25 -22.95 0.80 30.34
CA SER A 25 -23.70 1.69 31.23
C SER A 25 -23.41 3.13 30.83
N GLY A 26 -24.48 3.82 30.43
CA GLY A 26 -24.47 5.25 30.17
C GLY A 26 -25.24 5.99 31.26
N SER A 27 -25.13 7.32 31.19
CA SER A 27 -25.89 8.34 31.92
C SER A 27 -25.38 8.59 33.35
N LEU A 28 -25.15 9.82 33.82
CA LEU A 28 -26.03 10.98 33.79
C LEU A 28 -25.29 12.32 34.02
N LEU A 29 -25.81 13.33 33.34
CA LEU A 29 -25.66 14.79 33.44
C LEU A 29 -25.59 15.42 34.85
N ARG A 30 -24.86 16.56 34.96
CA ARG A 30 -25.33 17.93 35.32
C ARG A 30 -24.11 18.85 35.58
N ARG A 31 -23.84 19.85 34.74
CA ARG A 31 -24.24 21.30 34.77
C ARG A 31 -23.60 22.17 35.89
N LEU A 32 -22.72 23.08 35.41
CA LEU A 32 -22.60 24.53 35.69
C LEU A 32 -22.37 25.03 37.13
N ALA A 33 -21.24 25.71 37.40
CA ALA A 33 -21.14 27.19 37.39
C ALA A 33 -19.94 27.74 38.20
N SER A 34 -19.16 28.61 37.52
CA SER A 34 -18.48 29.84 37.98
C SER A 34 -17.66 29.95 39.29
N ARG A 35 -16.38 30.25 39.05
CA ARG A 35 -15.52 31.35 39.62
C ARG A 35 -14.65 31.09 40.87
N PRO A 36 -13.53 31.85 41.01
CA PRO A 36 -12.21 31.28 41.27
C PRO A 36 -11.74 31.53 42.71
N SER A 37 -10.84 30.67 43.21
CA SER A 37 -9.94 31.02 44.30
C SER A 37 -8.65 30.22 44.18
N ALA A 38 -7.58 30.85 44.63
CA ALA A 38 -6.20 30.43 44.46
C ALA A 38 -5.90 29.05 45.09
N LEU A 39 -5.07 28.30 44.36
CA LEU A 39 -4.11 27.24 44.74
C LEU A 39 -4.36 26.46 46.05
N PRO A 40 -4.14 25.14 45.97
CA PRO A 40 -2.86 24.67 46.45
C PRO A 40 -2.06 24.07 45.31
N VAL A 41 -0.79 24.47 45.23
CA VAL A 41 0.25 23.70 44.53
C VAL A 41 0.29 22.34 45.23
N LEU A 42 -0.51 21.40 44.73
CA LEU A 42 -0.44 20.02 45.18
C LEU A 42 0.90 19.52 44.65
N ALA A 43 1.88 19.46 45.55
CA ALA A 43 3.16 18.83 45.33
C ALA A 43 2.93 17.33 45.09
N HIS A 44 2.52 17.00 43.86
CA HIS A 44 2.61 15.63 43.38
C HIS A 44 4.09 15.33 43.21
N ARG A 45 4.59 14.59 44.21
CA ARG A 45 5.81 13.79 44.21
C ARG A 45 6.53 13.81 42.87
N ARG A 46 7.64 14.54 42.80
CA ARG A 46 8.63 14.34 41.75
C ARG A 46 9.06 12.88 41.85
N CYS A 47 8.58 12.06 40.91
CA CYS A 47 9.13 10.74 40.71
C CYS A 47 10.53 10.95 40.11
N SER A 48 11.54 10.96 40.97
CA SER A 48 12.95 11.02 40.58
C SER A 48 13.39 9.62 40.16
N SER A 49 13.43 9.36 38.85
CA SER A 49 14.21 8.34 38.13
C SER A 49 13.37 7.80 36.95
N GLY A 50 13.83 7.74 35.70
CA GLY A 50 15.21 7.73 35.25
C GLY A 50 15.37 8.33 33.86
N LEU A 51 16.64 8.37 33.47
CA LEU A 51 17.12 8.57 32.11
C LEU A 51 16.11 8.00 31.10
N THR A 52 15.78 8.75 30.04
CA THR A 52 15.30 8.10 28.81
C THR A 52 16.21 6.90 28.57
N ASP A 53 15.64 5.69 28.57
CA ASP A 53 16.41 4.47 28.38
C ASP A 53 17.31 4.69 27.16
N GLN A 54 18.60 4.30 27.24
CA GLN A 54 19.53 4.51 26.13
C GLN A 54 18.94 3.95 24.83
N ARG A 55 18.17 2.87 24.97
CA ARG A 55 17.37 2.24 23.91
C ARG A 55 16.29 3.15 23.32
N GLU A 56 15.56 3.91 24.15
CA GLU A 56 14.54 4.86 23.71
C GLU A 56 15.15 6.02 22.92
N LEU A 57 16.27 6.57 23.40
CA LEU A 57 17.04 7.60 22.67
C LEU A 57 17.55 7.08 21.33
N ASP A 58 18.04 5.84 21.29
CA ASP A 58 18.54 5.23 20.05
C ASP A 58 17.41 4.95 19.06
N LEU A 59 16.24 4.52 19.53
CA LEU A 59 15.03 4.38 18.72
C LEU A 59 14.58 5.73 18.15
N LEU A 60 14.55 6.80 18.94
CA LEU A 60 14.18 8.14 18.46
C LEU A 60 15.17 8.66 17.41
N ARG A 61 16.48 8.42 17.59
CA ARG A 61 17.50 8.73 16.56
C ARG A 61 17.33 7.90 15.29
N GLN A 62 16.87 6.65 15.41
CA GLN A 62 16.56 5.82 14.24
C GLN A 62 15.33 6.36 13.51
N VAL A 63 14.25 6.69 14.22
CA VAL A 63 13.04 7.29 13.64
C VAL A 63 13.37 8.60 12.93
N SER A 64 14.09 9.52 13.58
CA SER A 64 14.50 10.78 12.96
C SER A 64 15.34 10.57 11.69
N ARG A 65 16.30 9.62 11.71
CA ARG A 65 17.07 9.27 10.50
C ARG A 65 16.18 8.71 9.39
N LEU A 66 15.21 7.87 9.73
CA LEU A 66 14.26 7.33 8.78
C LEU A 66 13.35 8.43 8.21
N GLU A 67 12.89 9.36 9.04
CA GLU A 67 12.09 10.51 8.61
C GLU A 67 12.87 11.41 7.64
N THR A 68 14.13 11.75 7.96
CA THR A 68 14.99 12.51 7.05
C THR A 68 15.16 11.80 5.71
N ARG A 69 15.44 10.48 5.74
CA ARG A 69 15.64 9.67 4.54
C ARG A 69 14.34 9.50 3.73
N VAL A 70 13.19 9.42 4.38
CA VAL A 70 11.89 9.44 3.72
C VAL A 70 11.67 10.78 3.01
N GLY A 71 12.04 11.90 3.64
CA GLY A 71 11.99 13.23 3.03
C GLY A 71 12.90 13.37 1.80
N GLU A 72 14.14 12.90 1.89
CA GLU A 72 15.10 12.88 0.76
C GLU A 72 14.57 12.05 -0.42
N LEU A 73 14.06 10.84 -0.14
CA LEU A 73 13.46 9.98 -1.16
C LEU A 73 12.21 10.62 -1.78
N GLN A 74 11.38 11.31 -0.98
CA GLN A 74 10.24 12.05 -1.49
C GLN A 74 10.64 13.21 -2.41
N ALA A 75 11.79 13.84 -2.18
CA ALA A 75 12.30 14.90 -3.05
C ALA A 75 12.90 14.38 -4.37
N GLN A 76 13.32 13.11 -4.42
CA GLN A 76 13.79 12.46 -5.64
C GLN A 76 12.64 12.01 -6.56
N LEU A 77 11.42 11.88 -6.01
CA LEU A 77 10.25 11.58 -6.83
C LEU A 77 9.89 12.81 -7.67
N PRO A 78 9.45 12.62 -8.93
CA PRO A 78 9.00 13.73 -9.75
C PRO A 78 7.87 14.50 -9.06
N ASP A 79 7.81 15.81 -9.30
CA ASP A 79 6.74 16.67 -8.76
C ASP A 79 5.39 16.04 -9.06
N ARG A 80 4.58 15.86 -8.00
CA ARG A 80 3.24 15.28 -8.13
C ARG A 80 2.39 16.24 -8.96
N VAL A 81 2.19 15.92 -10.23
CA VAL A 81 1.26 16.67 -11.06
C VAL A 81 -0.11 16.61 -10.39
N PRO A 82 -0.74 17.77 -10.12
CA PRO A 82 -2.01 17.82 -9.42
C PRO A 82 -3.03 16.98 -10.19
N PRO A 83 -3.79 16.10 -9.51
CA PRO A 83 -4.75 15.26 -10.20
C PRO A 83 -5.74 16.14 -10.95
N ALA A 84 -6.12 15.73 -12.16
CA ALA A 84 -7.23 16.34 -12.85
C ALA A 84 -8.43 16.39 -11.89
N LYS A 85 -8.92 17.61 -11.63
CA LYS A 85 -9.98 17.81 -10.65
C LYS A 85 -11.26 17.25 -11.25
N ILE A 86 -11.68 16.09 -10.75
CA ILE A 86 -12.99 15.53 -11.06
C ILE A 86 -14.03 16.53 -10.53
N THR A 87 -14.72 17.21 -11.43
CA THR A 87 -15.75 18.20 -11.12
C THR A 87 -17.11 17.56 -10.93
N ASN A 88 -17.41 16.49 -11.67
CA ASN A 88 -18.66 15.74 -11.59
C ASN A 88 -18.37 14.24 -11.40
N TRP A 89 -18.96 13.65 -10.37
CA TRP A 89 -18.80 12.22 -10.07
C TRP A 89 -19.69 11.33 -10.93
N ASP A 90 -20.79 11.86 -11.46
CA ASP A 90 -21.74 11.09 -12.29
C ASP A 90 -21.20 10.86 -13.71
N ASP A 91 -20.28 11.72 -14.16
CA ASP A 91 -19.65 11.62 -15.50
C ASP A 91 -18.51 10.58 -15.54
N LEU A 92 -18.12 10.03 -14.38
CA LEU A 92 -17.06 9.03 -14.28
C LEU A 92 -17.53 7.66 -14.80
N ALA A 93 -17.28 7.43 -16.10
CA ALA A 93 -17.41 6.13 -16.72
C ALA A 93 -16.13 5.29 -16.55
N PHE A 94 -16.25 3.98 -16.79
CA PHE A 94 -15.09 3.11 -17.01
C PHE A 94 -14.53 3.38 -18.42
N ALA A 95 -13.82 4.49 -18.56
CA ALA A 95 -13.24 4.98 -19.80
C ALA A 95 -11.75 5.33 -19.62
N ILE A 96 -11.04 5.45 -20.74
CA ILE A 96 -9.64 5.87 -20.74
C ILE A 96 -9.60 7.38 -20.53
N VAL A 97 -9.13 7.80 -19.36
CA VAL A 97 -8.85 9.20 -19.04
C VAL A 97 -7.32 9.35 -18.99
N PRO A 98 -6.73 10.32 -19.72
CA PRO A 98 -5.30 10.59 -19.64
C PRO A 98 -4.87 10.83 -18.19
N THR A 99 -3.81 10.15 -17.78
CA THR A 99 -3.18 10.32 -16.46
C THR A 99 -1.80 10.96 -16.64
N ASN A 100 -1.11 11.20 -15.53
CA ASN A 100 0.18 11.90 -15.52
C ASN A 100 1.30 11.12 -16.23
N GLY A 101 1.14 9.80 -16.42
CA GLY A 101 2.14 8.90 -16.96
C GLY A 101 2.04 7.50 -16.37
N HIS A 102 3.06 6.67 -16.58
CA HIS A 102 3.16 5.31 -16.05
C HIS A 102 4.59 5.00 -15.59
N VAL A 103 4.73 4.01 -14.72
CA VAL A 103 6.05 3.45 -14.35
C VAL A 103 6.40 2.31 -15.30
N ARG A 104 7.64 2.29 -15.80
CA ARG A 104 8.15 1.25 -16.70
C ARG A 104 9.38 0.59 -16.11
N TYR A 105 9.32 -0.72 -15.96
CA TYR A 105 10.47 -1.59 -15.69
C TYR A 105 10.81 -2.37 -16.96
N THR A 106 12.08 -2.73 -17.13
CA THR A 106 12.56 -3.51 -18.27
C THR A 106 13.42 -4.65 -17.77
N TRP A 107 13.05 -5.87 -18.16
CA TRP A 107 13.84 -7.07 -17.95
C TRP A 107 14.87 -7.22 -19.07
N SER A 108 16.10 -7.56 -18.71
CA SER A 108 17.18 -7.85 -19.65
C SER A 108 17.53 -9.32 -19.61
N GLN A 109 17.40 -10.01 -20.74
CA GLN A 109 17.81 -11.42 -20.86
C GLN A 109 19.34 -11.59 -20.75
N LYS A 110 20.13 -10.56 -21.04
CA LYS A 110 21.59 -10.63 -20.96
C LYS A 110 22.12 -10.63 -19.53
N THR A 111 21.44 -9.88 -18.67
CA THR A 111 21.82 -9.72 -17.25
C THR A 111 20.94 -10.57 -16.34
N GLU A 112 19.82 -11.11 -16.85
CA GLU A 112 18.79 -11.79 -16.08
C GLU A 112 18.31 -10.95 -14.90
N GLU A 113 18.10 -9.65 -15.16
CA GLU A 113 17.74 -8.68 -14.14
C GLU A 113 16.72 -7.66 -14.66
N TRP A 114 15.90 -7.16 -13.73
CA TRP A 114 15.05 -6.00 -13.92
C TRP A 114 15.86 -4.73 -13.68
N ASN A 115 15.62 -3.68 -14.47
CA ASN A 115 16.19 -2.36 -14.21
C ASN A 115 15.54 -1.66 -12.99
N GLY A 116 16.04 -0.49 -12.62
CA GLY A 116 15.54 0.29 -11.48
C GLY A 116 14.16 0.96 -11.66
N GLY A 117 13.49 0.78 -12.80
CA GLY A 117 12.23 1.45 -13.11
C GLY A 117 12.37 2.93 -13.44
N GLN A 118 11.43 3.46 -14.22
CA GLN A 118 11.38 4.87 -14.61
C GLN A 118 9.93 5.35 -14.73
N PHE A 119 9.64 6.57 -14.27
CA PHE A 119 8.36 7.22 -14.54
C PHE A 119 8.40 7.89 -15.92
N ILE A 120 7.42 7.60 -16.77
CA ILE A 120 7.35 8.05 -18.16
C ILE A 120 6.03 8.76 -18.39
N GLN A 121 6.10 9.96 -18.96
CA GLN A 121 4.92 10.78 -19.28
C GLN A 121 4.32 10.47 -20.65
N ASP A 122 5.14 9.98 -21.59
CA ASP A 122 4.69 9.57 -22.91
C ASP A 122 3.70 8.40 -22.80
N PRO A 123 2.45 8.51 -23.27
CA PRO A 123 1.46 7.45 -23.17
C PRO A 123 1.75 6.25 -24.10
N TYR A 124 2.75 6.35 -24.99
CA TYR A 124 3.07 5.31 -25.96
C TYR A 124 4.20 4.39 -25.49
N VAL A 125 4.17 3.15 -26.01
CA VAL A 125 5.25 2.16 -25.83
C VAL A 125 5.85 1.87 -27.20
N ASN A 126 7.11 2.26 -27.40
CA ASN A 126 7.87 1.86 -28.58
C ASN A 126 8.35 0.41 -28.42
N MET A 127 8.02 -0.44 -29.38
CA MET A 127 8.40 -1.86 -29.36
C MET A 127 8.74 -2.36 -30.76
N HIS A 128 9.61 -3.37 -30.81
CA HIS A 128 9.98 -4.01 -32.07
C HIS A 128 8.76 -4.70 -32.71
N ILE A 129 8.67 -4.67 -34.04
CA ILE A 129 7.52 -5.22 -34.78
C ILE A 129 7.33 -6.73 -34.58
N HIS A 130 8.39 -7.46 -34.22
CA HIS A 130 8.35 -8.90 -33.89
C HIS A 130 8.17 -9.18 -32.38
N ALA A 131 7.71 -8.22 -31.58
CA ALA A 131 7.48 -8.45 -30.15
C ALA A 131 6.44 -9.57 -29.93
N GLY A 132 6.74 -10.50 -29.02
CA GLY A 132 5.88 -11.67 -28.76
C GLY A 132 4.45 -11.33 -28.33
N VAL A 133 4.25 -10.15 -27.72
CA VAL A 133 2.91 -9.64 -27.37
C VAL A 133 2.03 -9.40 -28.61
N LEU A 134 2.62 -8.99 -29.74
CA LEU A 134 1.88 -8.65 -30.96
C LEU A 134 1.48 -9.91 -31.76
N HIS A 135 2.30 -10.95 -31.73
CA HIS A 135 2.11 -12.15 -32.57
C HIS A 135 1.53 -13.34 -31.80
N TYR A 136 1.86 -13.47 -30.53
CA TYR A 136 1.56 -14.67 -29.74
C TYR A 136 0.79 -14.35 -28.45
N GLY A 137 0.40 -13.10 -28.22
CA GLY A 137 -0.35 -12.69 -27.03
C GLY A 137 0.39 -12.96 -25.72
N MET A 138 1.73 -12.97 -25.74
CA MET A 138 2.55 -13.17 -24.54
C MET A 138 2.49 -11.92 -23.65
N THR A 139 1.41 -11.80 -22.88
CA THR A 139 1.13 -10.66 -22.00
C THR A 139 0.28 -11.08 -20.81
N LEU A 140 0.38 -10.31 -19.73
CA LEU A 140 -0.43 -10.42 -18.52
C LEU A 140 -0.81 -9.03 -18.05
N PHE A 141 -1.91 -8.94 -17.30
CA PHE A 141 -2.30 -7.71 -16.65
C PHE A 141 -2.82 -8.01 -15.25
N GLU A 142 -2.82 -6.98 -14.41
CA GLU A 142 -3.41 -6.99 -13.09
C GLU A 142 -4.35 -5.81 -12.91
N GLY A 143 -5.33 -5.98 -12.02
CA GLY A 143 -6.33 -4.95 -11.71
C GLY A 143 -6.37 -4.67 -10.22
N CYS A 144 -6.07 -3.44 -9.83
CA CYS A 144 -6.27 -2.97 -8.46
C CYS A 144 -6.89 -1.56 -8.45
N LYS A 145 -7.39 -1.15 -7.29
CA LYS A 145 -8.01 0.17 -7.11
C LYS A 145 -7.40 0.85 -5.90
N ALA A 146 -7.11 2.14 -6.06
CA ALA A 146 -6.73 3.03 -4.98
C ALA A 146 -7.97 3.83 -4.54
N PHE A 147 -8.21 3.89 -3.24
CA PHE A 147 -9.34 4.59 -2.66
C PHE A 147 -8.87 5.72 -1.77
N ARG A 148 -9.43 6.92 -1.96
CA ARG A 148 -9.31 8.00 -0.98
C ARG A 148 -10.31 7.76 0.14
N CYS A 149 -9.82 7.60 1.35
CA CYS A 149 -10.66 7.35 2.51
C CYS A 149 -11.02 8.65 3.26
N LYS A 150 -11.96 8.55 4.21
CA LYS A 150 -12.48 9.70 4.98
C LYS A 150 -11.39 10.44 5.78
N ASP A 151 -10.30 9.78 6.11
CA ASP A 151 -9.11 10.33 6.77
C ASP A 151 -8.14 11.04 5.81
N GLY A 152 -8.52 11.20 4.54
CA GLY A 152 -7.72 11.84 3.50
C GLY A 152 -6.62 10.96 2.91
N LYS A 153 -6.31 9.82 3.55
CA LYS A 153 -5.28 8.87 3.12
C LYS A 153 -5.75 8.02 1.94
N ILE A 154 -4.80 7.67 1.08
CA ILE A 154 -5.02 6.74 -0.04
C ILE A 154 -4.67 5.33 0.42
N ARG A 155 -5.54 4.37 0.09
CA ARG A 155 -5.33 2.95 0.41
C ARG A 155 -5.60 2.10 -0.81
N VAL A 156 -4.78 1.06 -1.01
CA VAL A 156 -4.93 0.07 -2.07
C VAL A 156 -5.36 -1.26 -1.45
N CYS A 157 -6.35 -1.91 -2.04
CA CYS A 157 -6.89 -3.16 -1.49
C CYS A 157 -6.01 -4.35 -1.90
N ASN A 158 -5.44 -5.04 -0.90
CA ASN A 158 -4.80 -6.35 -1.00
C ASN A 158 -3.75 -6.52 -2.12
N LEU A 159 -2.93 -5.49 -2.33
CA LEU A 159 -1.90 -5.46 -3.37
C LEU A 159 -0.91 -6.67 -3.36
N PRO A 160 -0.51 -7.22 -2.19
CA PRO A 160 0.28 -8.45 -2.15
C PRO A 160 -0.34 -9.66 -2.87
N ALA A 161 -1.67 -9.79 -2.88
CA ALA A 161 -2.35 -10.89 -3.57
C ALA A 161 -2.37 -10.69 -5.09
N ASN A 162 -2.46 -9.44 -5.57
CA ASN A 162 -2.30 -9.11 -6.98
C ASN A 162 -0.91 -9.49 -7.48
N SER A 163 0.15 -9.12 -6.73
CA SER A 163 1.53 -9.50 -7.07
C SER A 163 1.70 -11.01 -7.20
N LEU A 164 1.16 -11.78 -6.24
CA LEU A 164 1.23 -13.24 -6.28
C LEU A 164 0.53 -13.80 -7.51
N ARG A 165 -0.66 -13.29 -7.85
CA ARG A 165 -1.42 -13.75 -9.02
C ARG A 165 -0.70 -13.40 -10.33
N MET A 166 -0.07 -12.23 -10.41
CA MET A 166 0.76 -11.86 -11.56
C MET A 166 1.88 -12.86 -11.79
N ASN A 167 2.61 -13.25 -10.74
CA ASN A 167 3.70 -14.21 -10.85
C ASN A 167 3.22 -15.63 -11.17
N THR A 168 2.03 -16.04 -10.70
CA THR A 168 1.40 -17.29 -11.16
C THR A 168 1.17 -17.28 -12.68
N GLY A 169 0.70 -16.15 -13.23
CA GLY A 169 0.58 -15.97 -14.68
C GLY A 169 1.93 -15.94 -15.39
N ALA A 170 2.92 -15.26 -14.81
CA ALA A 170 4.26 -15.14 -15.39
C ALA A 170 4.91 -16.51 -15.55
N ASN A 171 4.83 -17.35 -14.52
CA ASN A 171 5.28 -18.73 -14.57
C ASN A 171 4.54 -19.53 -15.67
N ARG A 172 3.22 -19.36 -15.79
CA ARG A 172 2.43 -20.07 -16.82
C ARG A 172 2.83 -19.70 -18.25
N LEU A 173 3.24 -18.46 -18.47
CA LEU A 173 3.69 -17.93 -19.77
C LEU A 173 5.21 -17.95 -19.95
N VAL A 174 5.95 -18.54 -19.00
CA VAL A 174 7.43 -18.62 -19.03
C VAL A 174 8.07 -17.24 -19.13
N MET A 175 7.51 -16.27 -18.40
CA MET A 175 8.02 -14.91 -18.28
C MET A 175 8.79 -14.73 -16.96
N PRO A 176 9.75 -13.80 -16.91
CA PRO A 176 10.46 -13.49 -15.67
C PRO A 176 9.47 -13.05 -14.58
N GLU A 177 9.63 -13.61 -13.38
CA GLU A 177 8.84 -13.19 -12.23
C GLU A 177 9.15 -11.75 -11.86
N VAL A 178 8.12 -11.00 -11.44
CA VAL A 178 8.30 -9.64 -10.95
C VAL A 178 8.46 -9.70 -9.43
N PRO A 179 9.57 -9.18 -8.87
CA PRO A 179 9.74 -9.12 -7.43
C PRO A 179 8.57 -8.41 -6.75
N LYS A 180 8.07 -8.99 -5.66
CA LYS A 180 6.92 -8.43 -4.93
C LYS A 180 7.16 -6.99 -4.48
N SER A 181 8.35 -6.67 -3.99
CA SER A 181 8.73 -5.31 -3.59
C SER A 181 8.61 -4.33 -4.76
N MET A 182 9.11 -4.71 -5.93
CA MET A 182 9.04 -3.91 -7.16
C MET A 182 7.60 -3.67 -7.59
N PHE A 183 6.74 -4.69 -7.55
CA PHE A 183 5.32 -4.53 -7.86
C PHE A 183 4.61 -3.58 -6.88
N LEU A 184 4.94 -3.66 -5.59
CA LEU A 184 4.37 -2.78 -4.57
C LEU A 184 4.87 -1.33 -4.69
N GLU A 185 6.12 -1.12 -5.10
CA GLU A 185 6.71 0.19 -5.31
C GLU A 185 6.17 0.88 -6.56
N ALA A 186 5.88 0.12 -7.61
CA ALA A 186 5.37 0.63 -8.88
C ALA A 186 3.93 1.18 -8.82
N VAL A 187 3.13 0.75 -7.82
CA VAL A 187 1.69 1.06 -7.68
C VAL A 187 1.45 2.11 -6.61
#